data_AF-A0A2S9XLL3-F1
#
_entry.id   AF-A0A2S9XLL3-F1
#
_cell.length_a   1.000
_cell.length_b   1.000
_cell.length_c   1.000
_cell.angle_alpha   90.00
_cell.angle_beta   90.00
_cell.angle_gamma   90.00
#
_symmetry.space_group_name_H-M   'P 1'
#
loop_
_entity.id
_entity.type
_entity.pdbx_description
1 polymer ?
#
loop_
_entity_poly.entity_id
_entity_poly.type
_entity_poly.pdbx_seq_one_letter_code
_entity_poly.pdbx_strand_id
1 'polypeptide(L)'
;MRTRSVLASGSLVWLCLTSVAACGGEPHDGGHEAVAGVEPGLAPRAEPAPAPAPEPTPEPEPAPEPEPAPEPDPELSERKQALANVGRSAFDALQAGEFDRLAQLTPLVEGFLRDSCSALPISPRKELEARFRHCHETIEWAAVAEAQVFAGKPSGAPAGGCAAGIEDYGRLQLFLHMNDKTIWRVDFLGAVGQEGNAIGVNGEVTCTKVDEAPPLK
;
A
#
# COMPACT_ATOMS: atom_id res chain seq x y z
N MET A 1 33.21 16.63 -24.67
CA MET A 1 33.45 17.94 -24.01
C MET A 1 33.24 17.75 -22.51
N ARG A 2 34.32 17.53 -21.76
CA ARG A 2 34.84 18.39 -20.68
C ARG A 2 33.84 18.73 -19.56
N THR A 3 34.01 18.00 -18.47
CA THR A 3 33.61 18.30 -17.09
C THR A 3 34.15 19.65 -16.61
N ARG A 4 33.36 20.38 -15.79
CA ARG A 4 33.87 21.36 -14.82
C ARG A 4 32.98 21.43 -13.57
N SER A 5 33.56 21.04 -12.44
CA SER A 5 33.12 21.38 -11.08
C SER A 5 33.58 22.80 -10.74
N VAL A 6 32.84 23.49 -9.85
CA VAL A 6 33.29 24.72 -9.20
C VAL A 6 33.18 24.54 -7.69
N LEU A 7 34.33 24.52 -7.03
CA LEU A 7 34.49 24.78 -5.59
C LEU A 7 34.55 26.29 -5.37
N ALA A 8 33.91 26.79 -4.31
CA ALA A 8 34.21 28.09 -3.73
C ALA A 8 34.49 27.92 -2.23
N SER A 9 35.73 28.22 -1.87
CA SER A 9 36.30 28.19 -0.52
C SER A 9 36.07 29.51 0.20
N GLY A 10 35.92 29.48 1.53
CA GLY A 10 35.88 30.68 2.37
C GLY A 10 35.79 30.42 3.88
N SER A 11 36.92 30.00 4.47
CA SER A 11 37.46 30.24 5.83
C SER A 11 36.76 31.29 6.73
N LEU A 12 36.84 31.32 8.06
CA LEU A 12 37.33 30.46 9.15
C LEU A 12 37.02 31.29 10.44
N VAL A 13 36.29 30.80 11.43
CA VAL A 13 36.39 31.34 12.81
C VAL A 13 36.32 30.18 13.79
N TRP A 14 37.42 30.05 14.51
CA TRP A 14 37.72 29.09 15.56
C TRP A 14 37.31 29.70 16.91
N LEU A 15 36.59 28.97 17.76
CA LEU A 15 36.78 29.03 19.21
C LEU A 15 36.25 27.75 19.87
N CYS A 16 37.15 27.08 20.57
CA CYS A 16 36.94 25.88 21.39
C CYS A 16 35.99 26.15 22.57
N LEU A 17 35.26 25.13 23.04
CA LEU A 17 35.17 24.82 24.47
C LEU A 17 34.75 23.36 24.71
N THR A 18 35.41 22.76 25.69
CA THR A 18 35.52 21.35 26.05
C THR A 18 34.42 20.89 27.02
N SER A 19 33.92 19.65 26.90
CA SER A 19 33.53 18.83 28.06
C SER A 19 33.60 17.33 27.74
N VAL A 20 34.26 16.63 28.66
CA VAL A 20 34.52 15.19 28.71
C VAL A 20 33.56 14.56 29.71
N ALA A 21 33.00 13.39 29.37
CA ALA A 21 32.58 12.32 30.30
C ALA A 21 32.32 11.07 29.43
N ALA A 22 33.19 10.04 29.34
CA ALA A 22 33.77 9.13 30.34
C ALA A 22 32.76 8.13 30.94
N CYS A 23 32.79 6.90 30.40
CA CYS A 23 32.63 5.56 31.00
C CYS A 23 32.25 4.60 29.86
N GLY A 24 32.91 3.49 29.57
CA GLY A 24 33.92 2.74 30.31
C GLY A 24 33.69 1.28 29.91
N GLY A 25 34.54 0.74 29.04
CA GLY A 25 34.46 -0.63 28.55
C GLY A 25 35.87 -1.13 28.27
N GLU A 26 36.31 -2.13 29.02
CA GLU A 26 37.60 -2.79 28.85
C GLU A 26 37.39 -4.30 28.69
N PRO A 27 37.91 -4.91 27.62
CA PRO A 27 38.05 -6.36 27.49
C PRO A 27 39.36 -6.83 28.15
N HIS A 28 39.31 -7.98 28.83
CA HIS A 28 40.49 -8.65 29.38
C HIS A 28 40.97 -9.75 28.41
N ASP A 29 42.19 -9.61 27.91
CA ASP A 29 42.94 -10.70 27.25
C ASP A 29 44.30 -10.86 27.94
N GLY A 30 44.68 -12.11 28.19
CA GLY A 30 45.79 -12.50 29.05
C GLY A 30 47.13 -12.61 28.32
N GLY A 31 48.21 -12.49 29.09
CA GLY A 31 49.56 -12.79 28.64
C GLY A 31 50.59 -12.34 29.67
N HIS A 32 50.96 -13.24 30.58
CA HIS A 32 52.07 -13.04 31.52
C HIS A 32 53.27 -13.90 31.08
N GLU A 33 54.43 -13.27 30.89
CA GLU A 33 55.74 -13.93 30.94
C GLU A 33 56.44 -13.63 32.27
N ALA A 34 57.11 -14.69 32.74
CA ALA A 34 58.06 -14.89 33.83
C ALA A 34 58.66 -13.68 34.58
N VAL A 35 58.83 -13.80 35.91
CA VAL A 35 60.08 -14.33 36.52
C VAL A 35 59.97 -14.55 38.04
N ALA A 36 60.57 -15.68 38.46
CA ALA A 36 61.34 -15.94 39.69
C ALA A 36 60.76 -15.67 41.09
N GLY A 37 60.66 -16.75 41.88
CA GLY A 37 61.33 -16.79 43.18
C GLY A 37 60.51 -17.24 44.39
N VAL A 38 60.88 -18.44 44.87
CA VAL A 38 60.83 -18.91 46.28
C VAL A 38 59.54 -19.64 46.73
N GLU A 39 59.66 -20.97 46.79
CA GLU A 39 58.81 -21.92 47.53
C GLU A 39 58.89 -21.71 49.06
N PRO A 40 57.82 -22.01 49.82
CA PRO A 40 57.75 -23.34 50.45
C PRO A 40 56.32 -23.93 50.61
N GLY A 41 56.24 -25.26 50.65
CA GLY A 41 55.30 -25.95 51.56
C GLY A 41 54.12 -26.66 50.91
N LEU A 42 54.27 -27.99 50.78
CA LEU A 42 53.27 -28.94 50.30
C LEU A 42 52.04 -29.04 51.21
N ALA A 43 50.84 -28.92 50.61
CA ALA A 43 49.62 -29.58 51.04
C ALA A 43 48.75 -29.88 49.80
N PRO A 44 48.22 -31.11 49.60
CA PRO A 44 47.40 -31.41 48.43
C PRO A 44 46.03 -30.74 48.54
N ARG A 45 45.67 -29.93 47.54
CA ARG A 45 44.34 -29.32 47.40
C ARG A 45 43.40 -30.34 46.74
N ALA A 46 42.31 -30.70 47.41
CA ALA A 46 41.28 -31.57 46.85
C ALA A 46 40.61 -30.92 45.62
N GLU A 47 40.46 -31.69 44.54
CA GLU A 47 39.73 -31.27 43.34
C GLU A 47 38.22 -31.13 43.65
N PRO A 48 37.54 -30.06 43.19
CA PRO A 48 36.10 -29.93 43.35
C PRO A 48 35.37 -30.89 42.39
N ALA A 49 34.32 -31.55 42.91
CA ALA A 49 33.47 -32.45 42.12
C ALA A 49 32.73 -31.71 40.99
N PRO A 50 32.49 -32.35 39.83
CA PRO A 50 31.76 -31.72 38.72
C PRO A 50 30.31 -31.42 39.10
N ALA A 51 29.81 -30.24 38.70
CA ALA A 51 28.43 -29.82 38.91
C ALA A 51 27.43 -30.68 38.10
N PRO A 52 26.22 -30.95 38.61
CA PRO A 52 25.22 -31.71 37.90
C PRO A 52 24.74 -30.98 36.64
N ALA A 53 24.48 -31.74 35.58
CA ALA A 53 23.99 -31.23 34.30
C ALA A 53 22.57 -30.65 34.44
N PRO A 54 22.24 -29.55 33.72
CA PRO A 54 20.90 -28.97 33.76
C PRO A 54 19.87 -29.91 33.11
N GLU A 55 18.69 -29.99 33.72
CA GLU A 55 17.56 -30.78 33.20
C GLU A 55 17.02 -30.20 31.88
N PRO A 56 16.56 -31.04 30.94
CA PRO A 56 15.99 -30.58 29.69
C PRO A 56 14.68 -29.83 29.90
N THR A 57 14.58 -28.63 29.33
CA THR A 57 13.34 -27.85 29.29
C THR A 57 12.29 -28.53 28.42
N PRO A 58 11.02 -28.60 28.87
CA PRO A 58 9.94 -29.22 28.10
C PRO A 58 9.68 -28.47 26.79
N GLU A 59 9.45 -29.22 25.72
CA GLU A 59 9.11 -28.66 24.41
C GLU A 59 7.75 -27.94 24.45
N PRO A 60 7.61 -26.79 23.76
CA PRO A 60 6.35 -26.07 23.71
C PRO A 60 5.29 -26.86 22.95
N GLU A 61 4.07 -26.89 23.49
CA GLU A 61 2.93 -27.54 22.84
C GLU A 61 2.62 -26.91 21.47
N PRO A 62 2.20 -27.72 20.48
CA PRO A 62 1.86 -27.23 19.16
C PRO A 62 0.64 -26.30 19.21
N ALA A 63 0.73 -25.18 18.50
CA ALA A 63 -0.35 -24.21 18.40
C ALA A 63 -1.61 -24.84 17.75
N PRO A 64 -2.83 -24.43 18.17
CA PRO A 64 -4.07 -24.93 17.58
C PRO A 64 -4.16 -24.54 16.09
N GLU A 65 -4.72 -25.45 15.29
CA GLU A 65 -4.95 -25.22 13.86
C GLU A 65 -5.90 -24.03 13.65
N PRO A 66 -5.65 -23.17 12.64
CA PRO A 66 -6.50 -22.04 12.34
C PRO A 66 -7.89 -22.51 11.85
N GLU A 67 -8.95 -21.89 12.38
CA GLU A 67 -10.32 -22.18 11.98
C GLU A 67 -10.55 -21.92 10.47
N PRO A 68 -11.40 -22.72 9.80
CA PRO A 68 -11.73 -22.53 8.40
C PRO A 68 -12.40 -21.17 8.17
N ALA A 69 -11.95 -20.46 7.13
CA ALA A 69 -12.50 -19.16 6.75
C ALA A 69 -14.01 -19.28 6.44
N PRO A 70 -14.82 -18.26 6.79
CA PRO A 70 -16.25 -18.26 6.50
C PRO A 70 -16.51 -18.35 4.99
N GLU A 71 -17.56 -19.08 4.61
CA GLU A 71 -18.00 -19.19 3.22
C GLU A 71 -18.33 -17.81 2.63
N PRO A 72 -18.03 -17.58 1.34
CA PRO A 72 -18.27 -16.29 0.70
C PRO A 72 -19.77 -15.98 0.63
N ASP A 73 -20.13 -14.80 1.10
CA ASP A 73 -21.49 -14.27 1.01
C ASP A 73 -21.89 -14.10 -0.48
N PRO A 74 -22.97 -14.76 -0.95
CA PRO A 74 -23.40 -14.69 -2.34
C PRO A 74 -23.80 -13.27 -2.77
N GLU A 75 -24.45 -12.48 -1.89
CA GLU A 75 -24.80 -11.09 -2.22
C GLU A 75 -23.56 -10.22 -2.40
N LEU A 76 -22.52 -10.46 -1.59
CA LEU A 76 -21.23 -9.79 -1.74
C LEU A 76 -20.54 -10.14 -3.07
N SER A 77 -20.73 -11.37 -3.55
CA SER A 77 -20.14 -11.85 -4.80
C SER A 77 -20.79 -11.20 -6.01
N GLU A 78 -22.12 -11.13 -6.05
CA GLU A 78 -22.87 -10.43 -7.10
C GLU A 78 -22.51 -8.93 -7.14
N ARG A 79 -22.41 -8.31 -5.96
CA ARG A 79 -21.98 -6.91 -5.81
C ARG A 79 -20.62 -6.61 -6.41
N LYS A 80 -19.65 -7.48 -6.16
CA LYS A 80 -18.29 -7.36 -6.73
C LYS A 80 -18.33 -7.48 -8.25
N GLN A 81 -19.16 -8.38 -8.80
CA GLN A 81 -19.24 -8.59 -10.24
C GLN A 81 -19.89 -7.41 -10.96
N ALA A 82 -20.95 -6.83 -10.40
CA ALA A 82 -21.56 -5.62 -10.96
C ALA A 82 -20.58 -4.44 -10.96
N LEU A 83 -19.82 -4.25 -9.88
CA LEU A 83 -18.80 -3.19 -9.81
C LEU A 83 -17.62 -3.46 -10.75
N ALA A 84 -17.27 -4.74 -10.98
CA ALA A 84 -16.31 -5.11 -12.01
C ALA A 84 -16.79 -4.73 -13.42
N ASN A 85 -18.09 -4.81 -13.73
CA ASN A 85 -18.63 -4.42 -15.04
C ASN A 85 -18.54 -2.91 -15.28
N VAL A 86 -18.90 -2.10 -14.28
CA VAL A 86 -18.71 -0.63 -14.34
C VAL A 86 -17.22 -0.31 -14.46
N GLY A 87 -16.38 -0.96 -13.67
CA GLY A 87 -14.93 -0.77 -13.73
C GLY A 87 -14.31 -1.15 -15.06
N ARG A 88 -14.78 -2.22 -15.68
CA ARG A 88 -14.36 -2.63 -17.02
C ARG A 88 -14.79 -1.63 -18.08
N SER A 89 -16.02 -1.13 -18.00
CA SER A 89 -16.51 -0.12 -18.94
C SER A 89 -15.73 1.19 -18.81
N ALA A 90 -15.41 1.61 -17.58
CA ALA A 90 -14.58 2.77 -17.30
C ALA A 90 -13.12 2.58 -17.78
N PHE A 91 -12.57 1.36 -17.60
CA PHE A 91 -11.27 0.97 -18.13
C PHE A 91 -11.25 1.04 -19.66
N ASP A 92 -12.21 0.42 -20.34
CA ASP A 92 -12.29 0.39 -21.80
C ASP A 92 -12.40 1.81 -22.38
N ALA A 93 -13.20 2.68 -21.74
CA ALA A 93 -13.30 4.08 -22.11
C ALA A 93 -11.94 4.79 -21.98
N LEU A 94 -11.28 4.64 -20.83
CA LEU A 94 -10.01 5.29 -20.54
C LEU A 94 -8.88 4.79 -21.45
N GLN A 95 -8.82 3.49 -21.72
CA GLN A 95 -7.85 2.90 -22.64
C GLN A 95 -8.07 3.41 -24.07
N ALA A 96 -9.32 3.54 -24.52
CA ALA A 96 -9.65 4.05 -25.84
C ALA A 96 -9.52 5.58 -25.96
N GLY A 97 -9.39 6.31 -24.85
CA GLY A 97 -9.42 7.77 -24.83
C GLY A 97 -10.79 8.35 -25.14
N GLU A 98 -11.87 7.57 -24.97
CA GLU A 98 -13.24 7.94 -25.33
C GLU A 98 -14.01 8.48 -24.11
N PHE A 99 -13.85 9.77 -23.81
CA PHE A 99 -14.52 10.39 -22.66
C PHE A 99 -16.06 10.27 -22.71
N ASP A 100 -16.66 10.30 -23.91
CA ASP A 100 -18.11 10.14 -24.07
C ASP A 100 -18.62 8.77 -23.61
N ARG A 101 -17.79 7.72 -23.66
CA ARG A 101 -18.15 6.41 -23.10
C ARG A 101 -18.13 6.45 -21.58
N LEU A 102 -17.12 7.09 -20.98
CA LEU A 102 -17.10 7.28 -19.53
C LEU A 102 -18.28 8.13 -19.08
N ALA A 103 -18.62 9.21 -19.80
CA ALA A 103 -19.70 10.11 -19.46
C ALA A 103 -21.08 9.42 -19.39
N GLN A 104 -21.30 8.35 -20.16
CA GLN A 104 -22.52 7.53 -20.08
C GLN A 104 -22.67 6.76 -18.76
N LEU A 105 -21.56 6.52 -18.05
CA LEU A 105 -21.55 5.92 -16.71
C LEU A 105 -21.73 6.95 -15.60
N THR A 106 -21.92 8.23 -15.96
CA THR A 106 -22.03 9.34 -15.02
C THR A 106 -23.40 9.99 -15.13
N PRO A 107 -23.83 10.74 -14.10
CA PRO A 107 -25.03 11.55 -14.22
C PRO A 107 -24.90 12.72 -15.21
N LEU A 108 -23.80 12.88 -15.97
CA LEU A 108 -23.64 13.99 -16.93
C LEU A 108 -24.58 13.90 -18.14
N VAL A 109 -24.94 12.68 -18.54
CA VAL A 109 -25.79 12.41 -19.70
C VAL A 109 -27.20 12.12 -19.20
N GLU A 110 -28.21 12.54 -19.97
CA GLU A 110 -29.62 12.24 -19.70
C GLU A 110 -29.83 10.72 -19.55
N GLY A 111 -30.67 10.33 -18.59
CA GLY A 111 -30.98 8.93 -18.30
C GLY A 111 -31.09 8.66 -16.80
N PHE A 112 -31.21 7.37 -16.46
CA PHE A 112 -31.53 6.91 -15.11
C PHE A 112 -30.61 7.49 -14.03
N LEU A 113 -29.29 7.55 -14.28
CA LEU A 113 -28.33 8.10 -13.31
C LEU A 113 -28.53 9.61 -13.10
N ARG A 114 -28.77 10.38 -14.17
CA ARG A 114 -29.06 11.83 -14.06
C ARG A 114 -30.34 12.05 -13.26
N ASP A 115 -31.38 11.29 -13.55
CA ASP A 115 -32.69 11.40 -12.90
C ASP A 115 -32.60 11.02 -11.42
N SER A 116 -31.92 9.91 -11.14
CA SER A 116 -31.81 9.36 -9.79
C SER A 116 -30.78 10.08 -8.92
N CYS A 117 -29.79 10.75 -9.51
CA CYS A 117 -28.68 11.40 -8.79
C CYS A 117 -28.51 12.88 -9.18
N SER A 118 -29.62 13.59 -9.36
CA SER A 118 -29.65 15.00 -9.82
C SER A 118 -28.92 15.99 -8.91
N ALA A 119 -28.73 15.66 -7.64
CA ALA A 119 -28.05 16.50 -6.64
C ALA A 119 -26.66 15.97 -6.26
N LEU A 120 -26.15 14.94 -6.94
CA LEU A 120 -24.79 14.44 -6.72
C LEU A 120 -23.79 15.55 -7.08
N PRO A 121 -22.82 15.87 -6.22
CA PRO A 121 -21.81 16.88 -6.51
C PRO A 121 -20.87 16.37 -7.61
N ILE A 122 -21.01 16.91 -8.81
CA ILE A 122 -20.23 16.52 -9.99
C ILE A 122 -19.47 17.74 -10.50
N SER A 123 -18.17 17.58 -10.71
CA SER A 123 -17.36 18.64 -11.32
C SER A 123 -17.84 18.97 -12.74
N PRO A 124 -17.59 20.18 -13.25
CA PRO A 124 -17.98 20.53 -14.61
C PRO A 124 -17.40 19.55 -15.63
N ARG A 125 -18.18 19.21 -16.66
CA ARG A 125 -17.79 18.26 -17.72
C ARG A 125 -16.38 18.50 -18.27
N LYS A 126 -16.01 19.77 -18.50
CA LYS A 126 -14.70 20.17 -19.00
C LYS A 126 -13.55 19.78 -18.05
N GLU A 127 -13.75 19.87 -16.73
CA GLU A 127 -12.75 19.45 -15.75
C GLU A 127 -12.61 17.93 -15.73
N LEU A 128 -13.74 17.21 -15.75
CA LEU A 128 -13.75 15.75 -15.80
C LEU A 128 -13.06 15.22 -17.06
N GLU A 129 -13.35 15.81 -18.22
CA GLU A 129 -12.68 15.47 -19.48
C GLU A 129 -11.18 15.75 -19.43
N ALA A 130 -10.76 16.86 -18.83
CA ALA A 130 -9.34 17.20 -18.70
C ALA A 130 -8.59 16.18 -17.83
N ARG A 131 -9.18 15.77 -16.70
CA ARG A 131 -8.61 14.74 -15.82
C ARG A 131 -8.54 13.38 -16.50
N PHE A 132 -9.61 13.01 -17.20
CA PHE A 132 -9.66 11.78 -17.98
C PHE A 132 -8.56 11.74 -19.04
N ARG A 133 -8.46 12.80 -19.83
CA ARG A 133 -7.44 12.93 -20.86
C ARG A 133 -6.04 12.87 -20.28
N HIS A 134 -5.81 13.55 -19.16
CA HIS A 134 -4.53 13.47 -18.45
C HIS A 134 -4.14 12.02 -18.14
N CYS A 135 -5.07 11.21 -17.62
CA CYS A 135 -4.77 9.81 -17.32
C CYS A 135 -4.58 8.95 -18.56
N HIS A 136 -5.39 9.16 -19.60
CA HIS A 136 -5.20 8.48 -20.88
C HIS A 136 -3.81 8.78 -21.48
N GLU A 137 -3.38 10.04 -21.50
CA GLU A 137 -2.11 10.45 -22.10
C GLU A 137 -0.89 10.09 -21.25
N THR A 138 -1.05 9.95 -19.93
CA THR A 138 0.06 9.66 -19.00
C THR A 138 0.38 8.15 -18.94
N ILE A 139 -0.58 7.29 -19.24
CA ILE A 139 -0.43 5.84 -19.16
C ILE A 139 -0.04 5.28 -20.53
N GLU A 140 1.06 4.53 -20.58
CA GLU A 140 1.50 3.82 -21.79
C GLU A 140 0.64 2.56 -22.02
N TRP A 141 -0.56 2.71 -22.58
CA TRP A 141 -1.56 1.64 -22.70
C TRP A 141 -1.07 0.37 -23.40
N ALA A 142 -0.13 0.49 -24.35
CA ALA A 142 0.48 -0.66 -25.03
C ALA A 142 1.37 -1.52 -24.10
N ALA A 143 1.78 -0.97 -22.96
CA ALA A 143 2.61 -1.65 -21.97
C ALA A 143 1.81 -2.21 -20.77
N VAL A 144 0.48 -2.08 -20.77
CA VAL A 144 -0.38 -2.68 -19.74
C VAL A 144 -0.43 -4.20 -19.94
N ALA A 145 0.04 -4.94 -18.95
CA ALA A 145 0.06 -6.40 -18.93
C ALA A 145 -1.24 -6.98 -18.35
N GLU A 146 -1.72 -6.37 -17.26
CA GLU A 146 -2.92 -6.81 -16.54
C GLU A 146 -3.62 -5.60 -15.91
N ALA A 147 -4.95 -5.66 -15.83
CA ALA A 147 -5.78 -4.67 -15.15
C ALA A 147 -6.65 -5.36 -14.09
N GLN A 148 -6.47 -4.97 -12.83
CA GLN A 148 -7.21 -5.47 -11.68
C GLN A 148 -8.21 -4.42 -11.21
N VAL A 149 -9.47 -4.81 -11.07
CA VAL A 149 -10.51 -3.96 -10.47
C VAL A 149 -10.60 -4.23 -8.98
N PHE A 150 -10.57 -3.17 -8.18
CA PHE A 150 -10.83 -3.21 -6.75
C PHE A 150 -12.04 -2.36 -6.39
N ALA A 151 -13.00 -3.04 -5.78
CA ALA A 151 -14.25 -2.52 -5.28
C ALA A 151 -14.20 -2.45 -3.75
N GLY A 152 -14.42 -1.27 -3.18
CA GLY A 152 -14.67 -1.15 -1.75
C GLY A 152 -15.92 -1.93 -1.33
N LYS A 153 -16.00 -2.34 -0.07
CA LYS A 153 -17.25 -2.91 0.48
C LYS A 153 -18.32 -1.80 0.41
N PRO A 154 -19.49 -2.04 -0.22
CA PRO A 154 -20.55 -1.04 -0.24
C PRO A 154 -20.93 -0.65 1.18
N SER A 155 -21.11 0.65 1.39
CA SER A 155 -21.46 1.18 2.71
C SER A 155 -22.89 0.79 3.13
N GLY A 156 -23.75 0.48 2.16
CA GLY A 156 -25.20 0.32 2.34
C GLY A 156 -25.90 1.64 2.72
N ALA A 157 -25.15 2.74 2.83
CA ALA A 157 -25.69 4.06 3.10
C ALA A 157 -26.23 4.67 1.80
N PRO A 158 -27.31 5.48 1.86
CA PRO A 158 -27.80 6.21 0.71
C PRO A 158 -26.72 7.12 0.11
N ALA A 159 -26.55 7.08 -1.21
CA ALA A 159 -25.66 7.99 -1.91
C ALA A 159 -26.17 9.43 -1.78
N GLY A 160 -25.32 10.32 -1.28
CA GLY A 160 -25.67 11.74 -1.11
C GLY A 160 -26.04 12.38 -2.44
N GLY A 161 -27.19 13.06 -2.51
CA GLY A 161 -27.67 13.67 -3.75
C GLY A 161 -28.34 12.70 -4.73
N CYS A 162 -28.56 11.44 -4.31
CA CYS A 162 -29.35 10.46 -5.03
C CYS A 162 -30.68 10.12 -4.33
N ALA A 163 -31.60 9.54 -5.10
CA ALA A 163 -32.87 9.02 -4.61
C ALA A 163 -32.68 7.83 -3.65
N ALA A 164 -33.72 7.54 -2.86
CA ALA A 164 -33.72 6.40 -1.95
C ALA A 164 -33.51 5.08 -2.71
N GLY A 165 -32.69 4.19 -2.14
CA GLY A 165 -32.33 2.91 -2.75
C GLY A 165 -31.06 2.94 -3.61
N ILE A 166 -30.50 4.11 -3.89
CA ILE A 166 -29.16 4.24 -4.46
C ILE A 166 -28.14 4.27 -3.31
N GLU A 167 -27.21 3.32 -3.30
CA GLU A 167 -26.20 3.15 -2.27
C GLU A 167 -24.85 3.76 -2.73
N ASP A 168 -24.07 4.25 -1.77
CA ASP A 168 -22.70 4.71 -1.99
C ASP A 168 -21.70 3.54 -1.93
N TYR A 169 -21.01 3.30 -3.05
CA TYR A 169 -19.95 2.31 -3.22
C TYR A 169 -18.55 2.94 -3.08
N GLY A 170 -18.48 4.25 -2.82
CA GLY A 170 -17.26 4.98 -2.54
C GLY A 170 -16.40 5.16 -3.79
N ARG A 171 -15.24 4.49 -3.81
CA ARG A 171 -14.27 4.59 -4.89
C ARG A 171 -14.06 3.25 -5.58
N LEU A 172 -14.08 3.29 -6.90
CA LEU A 172 -13.66 2.20 -7.75
C LEU A 172 -12.18 2.42 -8.09
N GLN A 173 -11.34 1.43 -7.82
CA GLN A 173 -9.90 1.53 -8.08
C GLN A 173 -9.51 0.51 -9.14
N LEU A 174 -8.76 0.92 -10.15
CA LEU A 174 -8.11 0.04 -11.11
C LEU A 174 -6.62 0.04 -10.85
N PHE A 175 -6.01 -1.14 -10.79
CA PHE A 175 -4.57 -1.31 -10.72
C PHE A 175 -4.10 -1.87 -12.05
N LEU A 176 -3.30 -1.09 -12.78
CA LEU A 176 -2.72 -1.46 -14.05
C LEU A 176 -1.29 -1.91 -13.81
N HIS A 177 -1.04 -3.20 -14.01
CA HIS A 177 0.29 -3.78 -13.93
C HIS A 177 0.95 -3.63 -15.29
N MET A 178 2.07 -2.91 -15.34
CA MET A 178 2.83 -2.67 -16.56
C MET A 178 3.86 -3.77 -16.79
N ASN A 179 4.28 -3.96 -18.04
CA ASN A 179 5.33 -4.92 -18.42
C ASN A 179 6.69 -4.64 -17.72
N ASP A 180 6.97 -3.39 -17.36
CA ASP A 180 8.17 -2.97 -16.64
C ASP A 180 8.07 -3.10 -15.11
N LYS A 181 6.97 -3.71 -14.62
CA LYS A 181 6.60 -3.85 -13.20
C LYS A 181 6.14 -2.56 -12.52
N THR A 182 6.04 -1.43 -13.22
CA THR A 182 5.35 -0.25 -12.70
C THR A 182 3.88 -0.61 -12.44
N ILE A 183 3.29 -0.06 -11.38
CA ILE A 183 1.85 -0.17 -11.13
C ILE A 183 1.24 1.23 -11.18
N TRP A 184 0.21 1.40 -12.01
CA TRP A 184 -0.64 2.57 -11.99
C TRP A 184 -1.93 2.27 -11.22
N ARG A 185 -2.29 3.12 -10.27
CA ARG A 185 -3.62 3.13 -9.69
C ARG A 185 -4.45 4.24 -10.35
N VAL A 186 -5.57 3.85 -10.95
CA VAL A 186 -6.59 4.76 -11.46
C VAL A 186 -7.79 4.70 -10.52
N ASP A 187 -8.14 5.82 -9.90
CA ASP A 187 -9.30 5.92 -9.02
C ASP A 187 -10.45 6.63 -9.77
N PHE A 188 -11.62 5.99 -9.80
CA PHE A 188 -12.90 6.62 -10.17
C PHE A 188 -13.71 6.86 -8.90
N LEU A 189 -14.08 8.11 -8.66
CA LEU A 189 -14.76 8.51 -7.42
C LEU A 189 -16.29 8.45 -7.57
N GLY A 190 -16.97 8.48 -6.42
CA GLY A 190 -18.42 8.55 -6.33
C GLY A 190 -19.13 7.41 -7.06
N ALA A 191 -18.65 6.18 -6.88
CA ALA A 191 -19.32 4.99 -7.39
C ALA A 191 -20.66 4.81 -6.69
N VAL A 192 -21.72 4.56 -7.46
CA VAL A 192 -23.09 4.37 -6.95
C VAL A 192 -23.65 3.04 -7.43
N GLY A 193 -24.50 2.43 -6.61
CA GLY A 193 -25.15 1.16 -6.92
C GLY A 193 -26.60 1.11 -6.43
N GLN A 194 -27.34 0.09 -6.86
CA GLN A 194 -28.72 -0.15 -6.48
C GLN A 194 -28.93 -1.66 -6.37
N GLU A 195 -29.54 -2.12 -5.27
CA GLU A 195 -29.85 -3.55 -5.05
C GLU A 195 -28.62 -4.45 -5.25
N GLY A 196 -27.47 -4.01 -4.74
CA GLY A 196 -26.24 -4.75 -4.92
C GLY A 196 -25.57 -4.61 -6.30
N ASN A 197 -26.16 -3.88 -7.24
CA ASN A 197 -25.56 -3.68 -8.56
C ASN A 197 -24.90 -2.31 -8.65
N ALA A 198 -23.61 -2.23 -8.97
CA ALA A 198 -23.01 -0.95 -9.34
C ALA A 198 -23.60 -0.47 -10.67
N ILE A 199 -24.02 0.79 -10.73
CA ILE A 199 -24.72 1.36 -11.88
C ILE A 199 -24.00 2.57 -12.48
N GLY A 200 -23.02 3.17 -11.78
CA GLY A 200 -22.28 4.31 -12.31
C GLY A 200 -21.21 4.88 -11.38
N VAL A 201 -20.60 5.96 -11.82
CA VAL A 201 -19.58 6.75 -11.11
C VAL A 201 -19.87 8.25 -11.28
N ASN A 202 -19.31 9.11 -10.44
CA ASN A 202 -19.49 10.57 -10.61
C ASN A 202 -18.66 11.13 -11.80
N GLY A 203 -17.72 10.34 -12.32
CA GLY A 203 -16.85 10.67 -13.47
C GLY A 203 -15.50 11.27 -13.11
N GLU A 204 -15.25 11.57 -11.83
CA GLU A 204 -13.96 12.09 -11.39
C GLU A 204 -12.92 10.97 -11.39
N VAL A 205 -11.84 11.20 -12.13
CA VAL A 205 -10.76 10.24 -12.34
C VAL A 205 -9.42 10.82 -11.93
N THR A 206 -8.61 10.01 -11.27
CA THR A 206 -7.20 10.33 -10.95
C THR A 206 -6.33 9.12 -11.22
N CYS A 207 -5.09 9.34 -11.63
CA CYS A 207 -4.11 8.28 -11.89
C CYS A 207 -2.81 8.62 -11.18
N THR A 208 -2.21 7.63 -10.52
CA THR A 208 -0.93 7.77 -9.82
C THR A 208 -0.15 6.49 -9.92
N LYS A 209 1.19 6.59 -9.94
CA LYS A 209 2.03 5.42 -9.71
C LYS A 209 1.93 5.02 -8.24
N VAL A 210 1.96 3.72 -7.98
CA VAL A 210 1.95 3.13 -6.64
C VAL A 210 2.96 1.99 -6.58
N ASP A 211 3.43 1.67 -5.37
CA ASP A 211 4.43 0.60 -5.18
C ASP A 211 3.78 -0.79 -5.18
N GLU A 212 2.52 -0.90 -4.77
CA GLU A 212 1.83 -2.18 -4.57
C GLU A 212 0.34 -2.11 -4.96
N ALA A 213 -0.22 -3.27 -5.28
CA ALA A 213 -1.65 -3.49 -5.51
C ALA A 213 -2.23 -4.46 -4.46
N PRO A 214 -3.54 -4.37 -4.13
CA PRO A 214 -4.19 -5.33 -3.25
C PRO A 214 -4.06 -6.76 -3.80
N PRO A 215 -3.86 -7.77 -2.93
CA PRO A 215 -3.78 -9.15 -3.38
C PRO A 215 -5.08 -9.58 -4.07
N LEU A 216 -4.93 -10.34 -5.17
CA LEU A 216 -6.05 -11.03 -5.80
C LEU A 216 -6.60 -12.05 -4.78
N LYS A 217 -7.90 -11.94 -4.48
CA LYS A 217 -8.63 -12.87 -3.61
C LYS A 217 -9.38 -13.89 -4.43
#